data_AF-A0A520BG79-F1
#
_entry.id   AF-A0A520BG79-F1
#
_cell.length_a   1.000
_cell.length_b   1.000
_cell.length_c   1.000
_cell.angle_alpha   90.00
_cell.angle_beta   90.00
_cell.angle_gamma   90.00
#
_symmetry.space_group_name_H-M   'P 1'
#
loop_
_entity.id
_entity.type
_entity.pdbx_description
1 polymer ?
#
loop_
_entity_poly.entity_id
_entity_poly.type
_entity_poly.pdbx_seq_one_letter_code
_entity_poly.pdbx_strand_id
1 'polypeptide(L)'
;MQNVVIKFQNPFNEFEESIIYSDKEQTIQSFLAINWEKLNTDIYEKHDDVIHDYYFFEVSYIDFGNHKNILNIGGAYTHGENLELNGVQFDVRYTRPIEKTSKGFFGLGAATTKTVSSEIWMEECSKPSVVECHKAFLNHDTVFLEDEIINNGVSSF
;
A
#
# COMPACT_ATOMS: atom_id res chain seq x y z
N MET A 1 8.70 11.75 15.87
CA MET A 1 7.98 11.03 14.80
C MET A 1 8.49 11.57 13.47
N GLN A 2 8.74 10.71 12.50
CA GLN A 2 8.94 11.13 11.11
C GLN A 2 7.59 11.61 10.57
N ASN A 3 7.59 12.63 9.71
CA ASN A 3 6.35 13.09 9.08
C ASN A 3 5.84 11.99 8.14
N VAL A 4 4.55 11.69 8.28
CA VAL A 4 3.84 10.77 7.40
C VAL A 4 3.11 11.60 6.36
N VAL A 5 3.26 11.22 5.10
CA VAL A 5 2.56 11.84 3.98
C VAL A 5 1.51 10.86 3.49
N ILE A 6 0.27 11.33 3.40
CA ILE A 6 -0.84 10.62 2.79
C ILE A 6 -1.09 11.23 1.41
N LYS A 7 -1.33 10.36 0.44
CA LYS A 7 -1.81 10.70 -0.88
C LYS A 7 -3.03 9.85 -1.18
N PHE A 8 -4.10 10.47 -1.64
CA PHE A 8 -5.32 9.79 -2.01
C PHE A 8 -5.76 10.24 -3.40
N GLN A 9 -5.97 9.27 -4.29
CA GLN A 9 -6.56 9.51 -5.60
C GLN A 9 -7.96 8.92 -5.62
N ASN A 10 -8.97 9.79 -5.63
CA ASN A 10 -10.34 9.39 -5.93
C ASN A 10 -10.50 9.28 -7.46
N PRO A 11 -11.06 8.19 -8.01
CA PRO A 11 -11.19 7.98 -9.45
C PRO A 11 -12.08 9.02 -10.15
N PHE A 12 -12.94 9.73 -9.40
CA PHE A 12 -13.83 10.78 -9.92
C PHE A 12 -13.27 12.21 -9.75
N ASN A 13 -12.12 12.36 -9.09
CA ASN A 13 -11.49 13.66 -8.89
C ASN A 13 -10.32 13.84 -9.85
N GLU A 14 -10.22 15.01 -10.49
CA GLU A 14 -9.11 15.31 -11.40
C GLU A 14 -7.75 15.34 -10.67
N PHE A 15 -7.74 15.79 -9.41
CA PHE A 15 -6.52 16.02 -8.64
C PHE A 15 -6.36 15.04 -7.46
N GLU A 16 -5.11 14.62 -7.26
CA GLU A 16 -4.67 13.89 -6.06
C GLU A 16 -4.79 14.78 -4.81
N GLU A 17 -5.37 14.25 -3.75
CA GLU A 17 -5.39 14.88 -2.44
C GLU A 17 -4.12 14.47 -1.66
N SER A 18 -3.40 15.42 -1.09
CA SER A 18 -2.23 15.12 -0.26
C SER A 18 -2.26 15.87 1.07
N ILE A 19 -2.03 15.13 2.14
CA ILE A 19 -2.09 15.64 3.52
C ILE A 19 -0.87 15.11 4.29
N ILE A 20 -0.27 15.97 5.11
CA ILE A 20 0.85 15.60 5.97
C ILE A 20 0.35 15.50 7.41
N TYR A 21 0.55 14.34 8.02
CA TYR A 21 0.26 14.10 9.43
C TYR A 21 1.54 13.78 10.20
N SER A 22 1.60 14.22 11.45
CA SER A 22 2.57 13.71 12.43
C SER A 22 1.95 12.66 13.35
N ASP A 23 0.63 12.53 13.35
CA ASP A 23 -0.13 11.64 14.24
C ASP A 23 -0.56 10.35 13.52
N LYS A 24 -0.22 9.21 14.12
CA LYS A 24 -0.50 7.89 13.55
C LYS A 24 -1.99 7.57 13.55
N GLU A 25 -2.72 7.97 14.59
CA GLU A 25 -4.14 7.68 14.73
C GLU A 25 -4.93 8.44 13.65
N GLN A 26 -4.66 9.73 13.46
CA GLN A 26 -5.25 10.52 12.38
C GLN A 26 -4.98 9.94 10.99
N THR A 27 -3.80 9.36 10.78
CA THR A 27 -3.47 8.68 9.52
C THR A 27 -4.41 7.49 9.29
N ILE A 28 -4.60 6.63 10.28
CA ILE A 28 -5.52 5.48 10.18
C ILE A 28 -6.97 5.96 10.02
N GLN A 29 -7.39 6.98 10.77
CA GLN A 29 -8.74 7.52 10.69
C GLN A 29 -9.05 8.09 9.31
N SER A 30 -8.07 8.66 8.61
CA SER A 30 -8.28 9.16 7.24
C SER A 30 -8.61 8.05 6.24
N PHE A 31 -7.97 6.87 6.38
CA PHE A 31 -8.34 5.68 5.60
C PHE A 31 -9.76 5.18 5.94
N LEU A 32 -10.12 5.18 7.23
CA LEU A 32 -11.44 4.72 7.70
C LEU A 32 -12.58 5.68 7.33
N ALA A 33 -12.27 6.97 7.17
CA ALA A 33 -13.25 7.99 6.79
C ALA A 33 -13.73 7.87 5.34
N ILE A 34 -12.99 7.16 4.49
CA ILE A 34 -13.39 6.89 3.11
C ILE A 34 -14.51 5.84 3.10
N ASN A 35 -15.61 6.17 2.43
CA ASN A 35 -16.70 5.23 2.19
C ASN A 35 -16.34 4.33 1.00
N TRP A 36 -15.49 3.34 1.27
CA TRP A 36 -14.95 2.41 0.27
C TRP A 36 -16.04 1.63 -0.45
N GLU A 37 -17.09 1.24 0.28
CA GLU A 37 -18.24 0.51 -0.26
C GLU A 37 -18.96 1.35 -1.31
N LYS A 38 -19.26 2.61 -0.98
CA LYS A 38 -19.86 3.55 -1.93
C LYS A 38 -18.95 3.82 -3.12
N LEU A 39 -17.64 4.01 -2.87
CA LEU A 39 -16.70 4.31 -3.93
C LEU A 39 -16.63 3.15 -4.95
N ASN A 40 -16.56 1.91 -4.45
CA ASN A 40 -16.53 0.72 -5.26
C ASN A 40 -17.83 0.55 -6.10
N THR A 41 -19.00 0.81 -5.50
CA THR A 41 -20.28 0.84 -6.25
C THR A 41 -20.30 1.96 -7.30
N ASP A 42 -19.88 3.17 -6.94
CA ASP A 42 -19.89 4.32 -7.85
C ASP A 42 -19.00 4.06 -9.07
N ILE A 43 -17.82 3.43 -8.90
CA ILE A 43 -16.92 3.04 -10.01
C ILE A 43 -17.64 2.12 -11.01
N TYR A 44 -18.45 1.18 -10.54
CA TYR A 44 -19.22 0.31 -11.43
C TYR A 44 -20.33 1.06 -12.17
N GLU A 45 -21.15 1.79 -11.41
CA GLU A 45 -22.37 2.42 -11.93
C GLU A 45 -22.06 3.61 -12.85
N LYS A 46 -20.95 4.31 -12.58
CA LYS A 46 -20.53 5.52 -13.28
C LYS A 46 -19.19 5.32 -13.98
N HIS A 47 -18.93 4.12 -14.50
CA HIS A 47 -17.67 3.79 -15.17
C HIS A 47 -17.33 4.76 -16.32
N ASP A 48 -18.33 5.31 -17.00
CA ASP A 48 -18.14 6.33 -18.05
C ASP A 48 -17.65 7.70 -17.52
N ASP A 49 -17.87 7.98 -16.23
CA ASP A 49 -17.46 9.24 -15.56
C ASP A 49 -16.13 9.10 -14.80
N VAL A 50 -15.51 7.92 -14.80
CA VAL A 50 -14.22 7.69 -14.15
C VAL A 50 -13.13 8.48 -14.90
N ILE A 51 -12.42 9.33 -14.17
CA ILE A 51 -11.33 10.16 -14.71
C ILE A 51 -10.01 9.39 -14.65
N HIS A 52 -9.78 8.67 -13.56
CA HIS A 52 -8.58 7.86 -13.34
C HIS A 52 -8.96 6.41 -13.08
N ASP A 53 -8.51 5.51 -13.97
CA ASP A 53 -8.70 4.06 -13.84
C ASP A 53 -7.94 3.44 -12.65
N TYR A 54 -7.12 4.25 -11.98
CA TYR A 54 -6.35 3.87 -10.80
C TYR A 54 -6.75 4.75 -9.62
N TYR A 55 -7.17 4.12 -8.53
CA TYR A 55 -7.46 4.79 -7.26
C TYR A 55 -6.66 4.13 -6.14
N PHE A 56 -6.09 4.95 -5.27
CA PHE A 56 -5.22 4.46 -4.22
C PHE A 56 -5.26 5.36 -2.99
N PHE A 57 -4.88 4.77 -1.87
CA PHE A 57 -4.51 5.44 -0.64
C PHE A 57 -3.06 5.07 -0.32
N GLU A 58 -2.15 6.03 -0.47
CA GLU A 58 -0.72 5.87 -0.23
C GLU A 58 -0.33 6.54 1.08
N VAL A 59 0.46 5.82 1.88
CA VAL A 59 1.07 6.32 3.11
C VAL A 59 2.57 6.17 2.97
N SER A 60 3.31 7.24 3.18
CA SER A 60 4.77 7.20 3.08
C SER A 60 5.47 7.99 4.16
N TYR A 61 6.69 7.56 4.49
CA TYR A 61 7.60 8.29 5.37
C TYR A 61 9.05 8.11 4.90
N ILE A 62 9.92 9.02 5.34
CA ILE A 62 11.38 8.92 5.15
C ILE A 62 12.01 8.45 6.46
N ASP A 63 12.74 7.34 6.42
CA ASP A 63 13.41 6.78 7.59
C ASP A 63 14.69 7.54 7.97
N PHE A 64 15.37 7.11 9.04
CA PHE A 64 16.62 7.74 9.50
C PHE A 64 17.80 7.56 8.54
N GLY A 65 17.73 6.58 7.63
CA GLY A 65 18.69 6.34 6.56
C GLY A 65 18.39 7.17 5.30
N ASN A 66 17.40 8.07 5.33
CA ASN A 66 16.88 8.81 4.19
C ASN A 66 16.28 7.92 3.09
N HIS A 67 15.77 6.73 3.44
CA HIS A 67 15.03 5.89 2.51
C HIS A 67 13.54 6.14 2.60
N LYS A 68 12.87 6.19 1.44
CA LYS A 68 11.40 6.28 1.36
C LYS A 68 10.80 4.90 1.59
N ASN A 69 9.87 4.82 2.53
CA ASN A 69 9.02 3.67 2.77
C ASN A 69 7.59 4.03 2.34
N ILE A 70 6.90 3.11 1.68
CA ILE A 70 5.57 3.35 1.11
C ILE A 70 4.67 2.15 1.37
N LEU A 71 3.49 2.40 1.93
CA LEU A 71 2.37 1.46 1.91
C LEU A 71 1.31 2.03 0.97
N ASN A 72 1.08 1.37 -0.16
CA ASN A 72 0.05 1.74 -1.12
C ASN A 72 -1.11 0.75 -1.00
N ILE A 73 -2.32 1.27 -0.89
CA ILE A 73 -3.55 0.50 -0.75
C ILE A 73 -4.44 0.88 -1.94
N GLY A 74 -4.55 -0.02 -2.92
CA GLY A 74 -5.53 0.06 -3.99
C GLY A 74 -6.83 -0.60 -3.55
N GLY A 75 -7.98 -0.07 -3.95
CA GLY A 75 -9.19 -0.89 -3.83
C GLY A 75 -9.22 -1.90 -4.99
N ALA A 76 -9.50 -3.15 -4.65
CA ALA A 76 -9.80 -4.17 -5.65
C ALA A 76 -11.26 -3.99 -6.06
N TYR A 77 -11.51 -4.04 -7.36
CA TYR A 77 -12.85 -3.91 -7.89
C TYR A 77 -13.68 -5.17 -7.56
N THR A 78 -14.55 -5.08 -6.56
CA THR A 78 -15.41 -6.20 -6.13
C THR A 78 -16.87 -5.95 -6.45
N HIS A 79 -17.59 -6.92 -7.00
CA HIS A 79 -19.00 -6.74 -7.36
C HIS A 79 -19.81 -8.04 -7.21
N GLY A 80 -21.13 -7.90 -7.23
CA GLY A 80 -22.07 -9.02 -7.17
C GLY A 80 -21.90 -9.88 -5.91
N GLU A 81 -21.96 -11.20 -6.08
CA GLU A 81 -21.87 -12.18 -4.99
C GLU A 81 -20.57 -12.05 -4.17
N ASN A 82 -19.45 -11.68 -4.80
CA ASN A 82 -18.19 -11.49 -4.07
C ASN A 82 -18.25 -10.30 -3.10
N LEU A 83 -18.88 -9.19 -3.51
CA LEU A 83 -19.10 -8.03 -2.63
C LEU A 83 -20.04 -8.37 -1.47
N GLU A 84 -21.08 -9.18 -1.72
CA GLU A 84 -22.02 -9.60 -0.67
C GLU A 84 -21.38 -10.53 0.37
N LEU A 85 -20.52 -11.45 -0.09
CA LEU A 85 -19.88 -12.44 0.78
C LEU A 85 -18.64 -11.90 1.50
N ASN A 86 -17.80 -11.14 0.80
CA ASN A 86 -16.47 -10.77 1.27
C ASN A 86 -16.30 -9.25 1.50
N GLY A 87 -17.24 -8.43 1.04
CA GLY A 87 -17.15 -6.96 1.14
C GLY A 87 -16.18 -6.35 0.11
N VAL A 88 -15.79 -5.10 0.35
CA VAL A 88 -14.76 -4.44 -0.47
C VAL A 88 -13.41 -5.05 -0.15
N GLN A 89 -12.67 -5.40 -1.19
CA GLN A 89 -11.32 -5.93 -1.08
C GLN A 89 -10.28 -4.89 -1.52
N PHE A 90 -9.03 -5.14 -1.15
CA PHE A 90 -7.93 -4.20 -1.36
C PHE A 90 -6.65 -4.92 -1.75
N ASP A 91 -5.83 -4.24 -2.53
CA ASP A 91 -4.47 -4.68 -2.81
C ASP A 91 -3.52 -3.82 -1.98
N VAL A 92 -2.68 -4.47 -1.17
CA VAL A 92 -1.70 -3.81 -0.31
C VAL A 92 -0.30 -4.03 -0.88
N ARG A 93 0.39 -2.94 -1.20
CA ARG A 93 1.77 -2.97 -1.67
C ARG A 93 2.68 -2.26 -0.68
N TYR A 94 3.70 -2.95 -0.19
CA TYR A 94 4.71 -2.40 0.69
C TYR A 94 6.05 -2.26 -0.03
N THR A 95 6.50 -1.01 -0.18
CA THR A 95 7.79 -0.64 -0.77
C THR A 95 8.76 -0.23 0.33
N ARG A 96 9.93 -0.88 0.38
CA ARG A 96 10.92 -0.69 1.44
C ARG A 96 12.36 -0.83 0.94
N PRO A 97 13.35 -0.25 1.63
CA PRO A 97 14.75 -0.50 1.33
C PRO A 97 15.15 -1.93 1.75
N ILE A 98 15.89 -2.63 0.89
CA ILE A 98 16.55 -3.90 1.22
C ILE A 98 18.02 -3.86 0.78
N GLU A 99 18.86 -4.63 1.48
CA GLU A 99 20.24 -4.84 1.04
C GLU A 99 20.30 -5.95 -0.01
N LYS A 100 20.85 -5.65 -1.19
CA LYS A 100 21.18 -6.65 -2.21
C LYS A 100 22.70 -6.75 -2.36
N THR A 101 23.18 -7.98 -2.24
CA THR A 101 24.60 -8.32 -2.46
C THR A 101 24.75 -8.99 -3.81
N SER A 102 25.49 -8.36 -4.73
CA SER A 102 25.88 -8.98 -5.99
C SER A 102 27.30 -9.56 -5.88
N LYS A 103 27.45 -10.82 -6.31
CA LYS A 103 28.77 -11.44 -6.50
C LYS A 103 29.36 -10.95 -7.82
N GLY A 104 30.67 -10.69 -7.87
CA GLY A 104 31.37 -10.35 -9.10
C GLY A 104 31.13 -11.39 -10.21
N PHE A 105 31.12 -10.95 -11.47
CA PHE A 105 30.87 -11.82 -12.62
C PHE A 105 31.93 -12.94 -12.64
N PHE A 106 31.50 -14.21 -12.64
CA PHE A 106 32.38 -15.39 -12.55
C PHE A 106 33.36 -15.43 -11.36
N GLY A 107 32.99 -14.86 -10.20
CA GLY A 107 33.85 -14.88 -9.01
C GLY A 107 35.09 -13.98 -9.11
N LEU A 108 35.17 -13.15 -10.17
CA LEU A 108 36.15 -12.09 -10.31
C LEU A 108 35.50 -10.77 -9.87
N GLY A 109 35.96 -10.26 -8.73
CA GLY A 109 35.50 -8.98 -8.15
C GLY A 109 34.97 -9.12 -6.72
N ALA A 110 35.18 -8.06 -5.93
CA ALA A 110 34.65 -7.99 -4.57
C ALA A 110 33.12 -8.03 -4.58
N ALA A 111 32.53 -8.69 -3.57
CA ALA A 111 31.08 -8.59 -3.36
C ALA A 111 30.73 -7.13 -3.08
N THR A 112 29.72 -6.62 -3.79
CA THR A 112 29.21 -5.26 -3.59
C THR A 112 27.82 -5.35 -2.99
N THR A 113 27.64 -4.74 -1.83
CA THR A 113 26.33 -4.56 -1.20
C THR A 113 25.78 -3.19 -1.57
N LYS A 114 24.52 -3.13 -1.99
CA LYS A 114 23.80 -1.88 -2.23
C LYS A 114 22.40 -1.94 -1.64
N THR A 115 21.93 -0.81 -1.11
CA THR A 115 20.53 -0.64 -0.74
C THR A 115 19.71 -0.35 -1.98
N VAL A 116 18.64 -1.09 -2.18
CA VAL A 116 17.69 -0.89 -3.27
C VAL A 116 16.27 -0.87 -2.73
N SER A 117 15.35 -0.21 -3.44
CA SER A 117 13.93 -0.33 -3.16
C SER A 117 13.42 -1.70 -3.61
N SER A 118 12.60 -2.34 -2.79
CA SER A 118 11.92 -3.59 -3.12
C SER A 118 10.45 -3.50 -2.74
N GLU A 119 9.62 -4.18 -3.52
CA GLU A 119 8.17 -4.23 -3.33
C GLU A 119 7.77 -5.65 -2.96
N ILE A 120 6.82 -5.77 -2.04
CA ILE A 120 6.02 -6.97 -1.80
C ILE A 120 4.56 -6.57 -1.84
N TRP A 121 3.68 -7.47 -2.26
CA TRP A 121 2.25 -7.17 -2.35
C TRP A 121 1.37 -8.34 -1.90
N MET A 122 0.18 -7.99 -1.45
CA MET A 122 -0.90 -8.90 -1.07
C MET A 122 -2.17 -8.39 -1.77
N GLU A 123 -2.90 -9.30 -2.40
CA GLU A 123 -4.11 -8.99 -3.17
C GLU A 123 -5.36 -9.42 -2.40
N GLU A 124 -6.51 -8.87 -2.77
CA GLU A 124 -7.83 -9.31 -2.29
C GLU A 124 -8.03 -9.25 -0.76
N CYS A 125 -7.34 -8.32 -0.10
CA CYS A 125 -7.31 -8.14 1.35
C CYS A 125 -8.65 -7.63 1.90
N SER A 126 -9.05 -8.09 3.08
CA SER A 126 -10.17 -7.50 3.80
C SER A 126 -9.81 -6.15 4.43
N LYS A 127 -10.80 -5.26 4.62
CA LYS A 127 -10.60 -3.98 5.31
C LYS A 127 -9.90 -4.12 6.69
N PRO A 128 -10.25 -5.09 7.56
CA PRO A 128 -9.50 -5.34 8.79
C PRO A 128 -8.02 -5.66 8.57
N SER A 129 -7.68 -6.54 7.62
CA SER A 129 -6.28 -6.90 7.31
C SER A 129 -5.47 -5.69 6.84
N VAL A 130 -6.07 -4.84 6.01
CA VAL A 130 -5.46 -3.58 5.55
C VAL A 130 -5.17 -2.65 6.73
N VAL A 131 -6.10 -2.53 7.67
CA VAL A 131 -5.93 -1.69 8.87
C VAL A 131 -4.78 -2.21 9.75
N GLU A 132 -4.62 -3.53 9.89
CA GLU A 132 -3.48 -4.10 10.63
C GLU A 132 -2.15 -3.82 9.91
N CYS A 133 -2.09 -3.97 8.59
CA CYS A 133 -0.91 -3.56 7.81
C CYS A 133 -0.61 -2.07 7.99
N HIS A 134 -1.62 -1.22 7.96
CA HIS A 134 -1.48 0.22 8.13
C HIS A 134 -0.92 0.57 9.53
N LYS A 135 -1.43 -0.07 10.58
CA LYS A 135 -0.91 0.07 11.95
C LYS A 135 0.55 -0.40 12.05
N ALA A 136 0.87 -1.57 11.51
CA ALA A 136 2.22 -2.12 11.52
C ALA A 136 3.20 -1.20 10.80
N PHE A 137 2.82 -0.67 9.63
CA PHE A 137 3.62 0.29 8.87
C PHE A 137 3.93 1.56 9.65
N LEU A 138 2.92 2.16 10.28
CA LEU A 138 3.09 3.36 11.11
C LEU A 138 3.91 3.09 12.37
N ASN A 139 3.90 1.84 12.86
CA ASN A 139 4.72 1.43 14.01
C ASN A 139 6.12 0.95 13.63
N HIS A 140 6.48 0.98 12.35
CA HIS A 140 7.74 0.44 11.84
C HIS A 140 7.93 -1.05 12.19
N ASP A 141 6.83 -1.80 12.32
CA ASP A 141 6.85 -3.24 12.53
C ASP A 141 7.02 -3.94 11.18
N THR A 142 8.25 -3.87 10.66
CA THR A 142 8.58 -4.41 9.35
C THR A 142 8.53 -5.93 9.32
N VAL A 143 8.79 -6.59 10.45
CA VAL A 143 8.72 -8.05 10.56
C VAL A 143 7.29 -8.52 10.35
N PHE A 144 6.34 -7.91 11.07
CA PHE A 144 4.92 -8.22 10.87
C PHE A 144 4.48 -7.97 9.42
N LEU A 145 4.82 -6.81 8.85
CA LEU A 145 4.43 -6.49 7.47
C LEU A 145 4.97 -7.48 6.45
N GLU A 146 6.23 -7.87 6.61
CA GLU A 146 6.87 -8.83 5.70
C GLU A 146 6.24 -10.20 5.86
N ASP A 147 6.09 -10.69 7.08
CA ASP A 147 5.48 -12.00 7.34
C ASP A 147 4.02 -12.02 6.86
N GLU A 148 3.22 -11.00 7.17
CA GLU A 148 1.82 -10.94 6.78
C GLU A 148 1.66 -10.88 5.26
N ILE A 149 2.39 -9.99 4.58
CA ILE A 149 2.29 -9.82 3.12
C ILE A 149 2.93 -11.01 2.38
N ILE A 150 4.02 -11.61 2.87
CA ILE A 150 4.65 -12.76 2.20
C ILE A 150 3.82 -14.04 2.39
N ASN A 151 3.28 -14.28 3.59
CA ASN A 151 2.54 -15.50 3.87
C ASN A 151 1.13 -15.49 3.27
N ASN A 152 0.52 -14.31 3.10
CA ASN A 152 -0.82 -14.17 2.56
C ASN A 152 -0.85 -13.54 1.15
N GLY A 153 0.28 -13.04 0.66
CA GLY A 153 0.40 -12.54 -0.71
C GLY A 153 0.52 -13.69 -1.70
N VAL A 154 -0.04 -13.48 -2.89
CA VAL A 154 0.15 -14.40 -4.01
C VAL A 154 1.64 -14.39 -4.35
N SER A 155 2.32 -15.51 -4.13
CA SER A 155 3.72 -15.67 -4.52
C SER A 155 3.83 -15.56 -6.04
N SER A 156 4.09 -14.37 -6.56
CA SER A 156 4.41 -14.21 -7.98
C SER A 156 5.81 -14.79 -8.20
N PHE A 157 5.86 -15.97 -8.83
CA PHE A 157 7.08 -16.57 -9.39
C PHE A 157 7.64 -15.74 -10.55
#